data_AF-A0A2K8FLQ0-F1
#
_entry.id   AF-A0A2K8FLQ0-F1
#
_cell.length_a   1.000
_cell.length_b   1.000
_cell.length_c   1.000
_cell.angle_alpha   90.00
_cell.angle_beta   90.00
_cell.angle_gamma   90.00
#
_symmetry.space_group_name_H-M   'P 1'
#
loop_
_entity.id
_entity.type
_entity.pdbx_description
1 polymer ?
#
loop_
_entity_poly.entity_id
_entity_poly.type
_entity_poly.pdbx_seq_one_letter_code
_entity_poly.pdbx_strand_id
1 'polypeptide(L)'
;YDAHENIVIITSLKKSIKEKILEKLKISEKDFLSCDLTFTASEPSKIIGSEGEFLASKNLDNKSGCHAVMNAFVHTNNNKNKVAVFFDNEEIGSGTSRGAGSKLLTEILERIDHALNLGKEEHLIKRNKSFIISIDGAHGAHPGYLYKHDPNYQISLGKGVTIKSNANSKYATTANGCAKLKALAMKNNI
;
A
#
# COMPACT_ATOMS: atom_id res chain seq x y z
N TYR A 1 -8.88 -6.55 -13.49
CA TYR A 1 -8.19 -5.30 -13.83
C TYR A 1 -6.72 -5.65 -13.97
N ASP A 2 -6.26 -5.88 -15.20
CA ASP A 2 -4.84 -6.09 -15.47
C ASP A 2 -4.21 -4.72 -15.75
N ALA A 3 -3.39 -4.23 -14.82
CA ALA A 3 -2.70 -2.96 -14.99
C ALA A 3 -1.75 -2.96 -16.21
N HIS A 4 -1.36 -4.14 -16.72
CA HIS A 4 -0.49 -4.28 -17.87
C HIS A 4 -1.22 -4.12 -19.21
N GLU A 5 -2.53 -4.39 -19.30
CA GLU A 5 -3.32 -4.22 -20.54
C GLU A 5 -3.35 -2.76 -21.05
N ASN A 6 -3.16 -1.82 -20.11
CA ASN A 6 -3.19 -0.38 -20.37
C ASN A 6 -1.79 0.25 -20.46
N ILE A 7 -0.71 -0.52 -20.33
CA ILE A 7 0.65 -0.01 -20.57
C ILE A 7 0.84 0.20 -22.07
N VAL A 8 1.16 1.43 -22.47
CA VAL A 8 1.53 1.78 -23.85
C VAL A 8 3.03 1.95 -23.92
N ILE A 9 3.72 1.05 -24.64
CA ILE A 9 5.16 1.16 -24.86
C ILE A 9 5.42 2.21 -25.95
N ILE A 10 6.12 3.28 -25.60
CA ILE A 10 6.52 4.32 -26.55
C ILE A 10 7.85 3.91 -27.19
N THR A 11 7.78 3.28 -28.36
CA THR A 11 8.96 2.86 -29.15
C THR A 11 9.38 3.85 -30.24
N SER A 12 8.57 4.87 -30.49
CA SER A 12 8.81 5.90 -31.51
C SER A 12 8.12 7.21 -31.14
N LEU A 13 8.75 8.34 -31.44
CA LEU A 13 8.20 9.68 -31.27
C LEU A 13 7.58 10.26 -32.56
N LYS A 14 7.42 9.45 -33.62
CA LYS A 14 6.76 9.91 -34.87
C LYS A 14 5.32 10.36 -34.66
N LYS A 15 4.60 9.71 -33.75
CA LYS A 15 3.31 10.15 -33.23
C LYS A 15 3.52 10.77 -31.86
N SER A 16 2.84 11.88 -31.61
CA SER A 16 2.74 12.49 -30.29
C SER A 16 2.10 11.54 -29.28
N ILE A 17 2.34 11.79 -27.99
CA ILE A 17 1.72 11.02 -26.91
C ILE A 17 0.19 11.13 -26.97
N LYS A 18 -0.34 12.33 -27.28
CA LYS A 18 -1.78 12.58 -27.43
C LYS A 18 -2.40 11.68 -28.50
N GLU A 19 -1.82 11.64 -29.70
CA GLU A 19 -2.31 10.79 -30.79
C GLU A 19 -2.34 9.31 -30.40
N LYS A 20 -1.29 8.83 -29.71
CA LYS A 20 -1.26 7.44 -29.23
C LYS A 20 -2.37 7.13 -28.22
N ILE A 21 -2.70 8.09 -27.34
CA ILE A 21 -3.79 7.94 -26.38
C ILE A 21 -5.14 7.91 -27.11
N LEU A 22 -5.38 8.84 -28.04
CA LEU A 22 -6.61 8.88 -28.84
C LEU A 22 -6.83 7.57 -29.60
N GLU A 23 -5.78 7.04 -30.24
CA GLU A 23 -5.82 5.76 -30.97
C GLU A 23 -6.10 4.57 -30.03
N LYS A 24 -5.39 4.48 -28.90
CA LYS A 24 -5.55 3.38 -27.94
C LYS A 24 -6.94 3.36 -27.29
N LEU A 25 -7.47 4.53 -26.93
CA LEU A 25 -8.79 4.68 -26.32
C LEU A 25 -9.93 4.71 -27.34
N LYS A 26 -9.62 4.81 -28.65
CA LYS A 26 -10.59 4.93 -29.75
C LYS A 26 -11.56 6.11 -29.56
N ILE A 27 -11.03 7.25 -29.11
CA ILE A 27 -11.80 8.49 -28.94
C ILE A 27 -11.35 9.55 -29.93
N SER A 28 -12.24 10.48 -30.27
CA SER A 28 -11.90 11.59 -31.15
C SER A 28 -11.25 12.74 -30.37
N GLU A 29 -10.50 13.61 -31.05
CA GLU A 29 -9.80 14.72 -30.38
C GLU A 29 -10.73 15.67 -29.63
N LYS A 30 -11.94 15.90 -30.15
CA LYS A 30 -12.98 16.73 -29.50
C LYS A 30 -13.47 16.16 -28.16
N ASP A 31 -13.30 14.85 -27.93
CA ASP A 31 -13.72 14.17 -26.70
C ASP A 31 -12.58 14.11 -25.66
N PHE A 32 -11.36 14.53 -26.04
CA PHE A 32 -10.19 14.52 -25.17
C PHE A 32 -10.08 15.85 -24.41
N LEU A 33 -10.49 15.84 -23.14
CA LEU A 33 -10.47 17.04 -22.30
C LEU A 33 -9.14 17.22 -21.55
N SER A 34 -8.68 16.17 -20.87
CA SER A 34 -7.42 16.16 -20.10
C SER A 34 -6.94 14.74 -19.83
N CYS A 35 -5.70 14.59 -19.36
CA CYS A 35 -5.18 13.30 -18.89
C CYS A 35 -4.13 13.48 -17.79
N ASP A 36 -4.09 12.52 -16.86
CA ASP A 36 -2.95 12.30 -15.96
C ASP A 36 -2.20 11.05 -16.43
N LEU A 37 -0.88 11.18 -16.61
CA LEU A 37 -0.03 10.10 -17.13
C LEU A 37 1.12 9.82 -16.16
N THR A 38 1.40 8.53 -15.95
CA THR A 38 2.57 8.08 -15.21
C THR A 38 3.51 7.32 -16.15
N PHE A 39 4.75 7.80 -16.27
CA PHE A 39 5.79 7.07 -16.97
C PHE A 39 6.38 6.00 -16.05
N THR A 40 6.61 4.81 -16.60
CA THR A 40 7.10 3.68 -15.83
C THR A 40 7.90 2.75 -16.73
N ALA A 41 8.85 2.00 -16.17
CA ALA A 41 9.56 0.97 -16.91
C ALA A 41 8.56 -0.04 -17.50
N SER A 42 8.71 -0.39 -18.78
CA SER A 42 7.84 -1.35 -19.46
C SER A 42 8.14 -2.81 -19.07
N GLU A 43 9.30 -3.05 -18.47
CA GLU A 43 9.75 -4.39 -18.09
C GLU A 43 8.79 -5.04 -17.08
N PRO A 44 8.40 -6.31 -17.29
CA PRO A 44 7.58 -7.05 -16.34
C PRO A 44 8.38 -7.43 -15.10
N SER A 45 7.68 -7.68 -14.00
CA SER A 45 8.28 -8.24 -12.79
C SER A 45 8.80 -9.66 -13.05
N LYS A 46 9.85 -10.05 -12.33
CA LYS A 46 10.50 -11.36 -12.48
C LYS A 46 10.92 -11.91 -11.12
N ILE A 47 10.87 -13.23 -11.01
CA ILE A 47 11.60 -13.95 -9.98
C ILE A 47 13.05 -14.06 -10.45
N ILE A 48 13.99 -13.67 -9.61
CA ILE A 48 15.43 -13.66 -9.86
C ILE A 48 16.17 -14.32 -8.70
N GLY A 49 17.49 -14.44 -8.84
CA GLY A 49 18.35 -15.17 -7.91
C GLY A 49 18.64 -16.58 -8.43
N SER A 50 19.78 -17.16 -8.05
CA SER A 50 20.17 -18.50 -8.53
C SER A 50 19.17 -19.56 -8.11
N GLU A 51 18.52 -19.37 -6.96
CA GLU A 51 17.51 -20.27 -6.41
C GLU A 51 16.09 -19.70 -6.51
N GLY A 52 15.91 -18.59 -7.24
CA GLY A 52 14.60 -17.93 -7.38
C GLY A 52 14.08 -17.26 -6.10
N GLU A 53 14.98 -16.74 -5.26
CA GLU A 53 14.64 -16.23 -3.93
C GLU A 53 14.15 -14.77 -3.89
N PHE A 54 14.25 -14.03 -4.99
CA PHE A 54 13.92 -12.60 -5.01
C PHE A 54 12.84 -12.24 -6.03
N LEU A 55 11.93 -11.36 -5.63
CA LEU A 55 11.01 -10.69 -6.55
C LEU A 55 11.60 -9.35 -6.97
N ALA A 56 11.99 -9.24 -8.24
CA ALA A 56 12.33 -7.97 -8.86
C ALA A 56 11.07 -7.37 -9.51
N SER A 57 10.58 -6.26 -8.96
CA SER A 57 9.43 -5.54 -9.50
C SER A 57 9.55 -4.05 -9.23
N LYS A 58 8.99 -3.26 -10.15
CA LYS A 58 8.67 -1.85 -9.90
C LYS A 58 7.54 -1.71 -8.89
N ASN A 59 7.49 -0.55 -8.22
CA ASN A 59 6.40 -0.14 -7.34
C ASN A 59 6.09 -1.13 -6.20
N LEU A 60 7.09 -1.91 -5.74
CA LEU A 60 6.93 -2.77 -4.56
C LEU A 60 6.51 -1.93 -3.36
N ASP A 61 7.10 -0.75 -3.24
CA ASP A 61 6.64 0.32 -2.38
C ASP A 61 5.46 1.06 -3.04
N ASN A 62 4.23 1.02 -2.51
CA ASN A 62 3.72 0.11 -1.49
C ASN A 62 2.70 -0.89 -2.06
N LYS A 63 2.78 -1.23 -3.37
CA LYS A 63 1.83 -2.19 -3.96
C LYS A 63 1.94 -3.58 -3.36
N SER A 64 3.10 -3.96 -2.82
CA SER A 64 3.28 -5.22 -2.10
C SER A 64 2.42 -5.26 -0.82
N GLY A 65 2.43 -4.19 -0.03
CA GLY A 65 1.57 -4.01 1.13
C GLY A 65 0.09 -3.98 0.75
N CYS A 66 -0.27 -3.23 -0.30
CA CYS A 66 -1.64 -3.18 -0.80
C CYS A 66 -2.16 -4.57 -1.21
N HIS A 67 -1.32 -5.34 -1.93
CA HIS A 67 -1.64 -6.70 -2.33
C HIS A 67 -1.84 -7.61 -1.11
N ALA A 68 -0.94 -7.56 -0.13
CA ALA A 68 -1.05 -8.36 1.10
C ALA A 68 -2.34 -8.05 1.87
N VAL A 69 -2.69 -6.77 2.05
CA VAL A 69 -3.92 -6.34 2.72
C VAL A 69 -5.16 -6.79 1.95
N MET A 70 -5.21 -6.58 0.63
CA MET A 70 -6.34 -7.01 -0.21
C MET A 70 -6.52 -8.53 -0.16
N ASN A 71 -5.43 -9.28 -0.31
CA ASN A 71 -5.46 -10.73 -0.27
C ASN A 71 -5.96 -11.24 1.09
N ALA A 72 -5.47 -10.68 2.20
CA ALA A 72 -5.95 -11.02 3.53
C ALA A 72 -7.43 -10.65 3.73
N PHE A 73 -7.86 -9.48 3.24
CA PHE A 73 -9.24 -9.01 3.38
C PHE A 73 -10.25 -9.94 2.69
N VAL A 74 -9.95 -10.35 1.44
CA VAL A 74 -10.79 -11.23 0.62
C VAL A 74 -10.85 -12.66 1.19
N HIS A 75 -9.72 -13.20 1.66
CA HIS A 75 -9.65 -14.60 2.08
C HIS A 75 -9.94 -14.83 3.58
N THR A 76 -9.98 -13.78 4.39
CA THR A 76 -10.34 -13.92 5.81
C THR A 76 -11.84 -14.03 5.97
N ASN A 77 -12.34 -15.18 6.41
CA ASN A 77 -13.75 -15.35 6.77
C ASN A 77 -13.94 -15.27 8.30
N ASN A 78 -14.51 -14.16 8.79
CA ASN A 78 -14.91 -14.03 10.19
C ASN A 78 -16.05 -13.01 10.35
N ASN A 79 -16.74 -13.09 11.49
CA ASN A 79 -17.87 -12.21 11.84
C ASN A 79 -17.40 -10.93 12.55
N LYS A 80 -16.22 -10.41 12.23
CA LYS A 80 -15.69 -9.15 12.80
C LYS A 80 -15.77 -8.04 11.78
N ASN A 81 -15.96 -6.81 12.26
CA ASN A 81 -15.86 -5.62 11.43
C ASN A 81 -14.41 -5.46 10.96
N LYS A 82 -14.21 -5.41 9.65
CA LYS A 82 -12.89 -5.25 9.02
C LYS A 82 -12.98 -4.11 8.02
N VAL A 83 -11.92 -3.32 7.94
CA VAL A 83 -11.78 -2.23 6.97
C VAL A 83 -10.41 -2.36 6.33
N ALA A 84 -10.37 -2.41 5.00
CA ALA A 84 -9.16 -2.21 4.22
C ALA A 84 -9.28 -0.83 3.55
N VAL A 85 -8.25 0.00 3.71
CA VAL A 85 -8.17 1.34 3.14
C VAL A 85 -6.84 1.51 2.43
N PHE A 86 -6.89 2.06 1.22
CA PHE A 86 -5.72 2.30 0.38
C PHE A 86 -5.72 3.79 0.02
N PHE A 87 -4.71 4.51 0.47
CA PHE A 87 -4.56 5.95 0.23
C PHE A 87 -3.59 6.20 -0.92
N ASP A 88 -3.83 7.29 -1.65
CA ASP A 88 -2.91 7.82 -2.65
C ASP A 88 -1.96 8.85 -2.00
N ASN A 89 -0.96 9.33 -2.74
CA ASN A 89 -0.15 10.49 -2.38
C ASN A 89 0.65 10.38 -1.06
N GLU A 90 0.92 9.16 -0.57
CA GLU A 90 1.79 8.95 0.60
C GLU A 90 3.19 9.52 0.35
N GLU A 91 3.76 9.21 -0.82
CA GLU A 91 5.08 9.64 -1.28
C GLU A 91 5.27 11.16 -1.39
N ILE A 92 4.18 11.92 -1.33
CA ILE A 92 4.18 13.40 -1.33
C ILE A 92 3.64 13.99 -0.02
N GLY A 93 3.56 13.20 1.05
CA GLY A 93 3.21 13.63 2.40
C GLY A 93 1.74 13.50 2.78
N SER A 94 0.91 12.81 1.99
CA SER A 94 -0.51 12.48 2.30
C SER A 94 -1.48 13.66 2.49
N GLY A 95 -1.06 14.90 2.22
CA GLY A 95 -1.85 16.12 2.43
C GLY A 95 -2.91 16.42 1.37
N THR A 96 -3.36 15.42 0.61
CA THR A 96 -4.35 15.59 -0.46
C THR A 96 -5.73 15.06 -0.02
N SER A 97 -6.77 15.31 -0.81
CA SER A 97 -8.11 14.74 -0.56
C SER A 97 -8.15 13.21 -0.67
N ARG A 98 -7.14 12.58 -1.27
CA ARG A 98 -7.00 11.12 -1.47
C ARG A 98 -5.92 10.50 -0.59
N GLY A 99 -5.17 11.33 0.15
CA GLY A 99 -4.12 10.89 1.05
C GLY A 99 -4.61 10.55 2.45
N ALA A 100 -3.74 9.92 3.24
CA ALA A 100 -4.04 9.51 4.61
C ALA A 100 -4.26 10.69 5.57
N GLY A 101 -3.83 11.90 5.21
CA GLY A 101 -4.13 13.13 5.96
C GLY A 101 -5.53 13.69 5.71
N SER A 102 -6.30 13.11 4.80
CA SER A 102 -7.68 13.50 4.52
C SER A 102 -8.67 13.05 5.60
N LYS A 103 -9.91 13.54 5.50
CA LYS A 103 -11.04 13.09 6.34
C LYS A 103 -11.74 11.84 5.81
N LEU A 104 -11.30 11.29 4.67
CA LEU A 104 -12.00 10.23 3.94
C LEU A 104 -12.39 9.05 4.83
N LEU A 105 -11.43 8.47 5.56
CA LEU A 105 -11.69 7.32 6.40
C LEU A 105 -12.63 7.65 7.56
N THR A 106 -12.41 8.78 8.24
CA THR A 106 -13.24 9.21 9.37
C THR A 106 -14.68 9.44 8.93
N GLU A 107 -14.90 10.18 7.84
CA GLU A 107 -16.23 10.46 7.30
C GLU A 107 -16.94 9.19 6.81
N ILE A 108 -16.22 8.25 6.19
CA ILE A 108 -16.80 6.97 5.79
C ILE A 108 -17.24 6.16 7.02
N LEU A 109 -16.41 6.07 8.06
CA LEU A 109 -16.76 5.34 9.27
C LEU A 109 -17.95 5.97 10.00
N GLU A 110 -17.99 7.31 10.10
CA GLU A 110 -19.13 8.03 10.67
C GLU A 110 -20.42 7.80 9.88
N ARG A 111 -20.35 7.76 8.53
CA ARG A 111 -21.50 7.46 7.67
C ARG A 111 -21.98 6.02 7.81
N ILE A 112 -21.08 5.05 7.95
CA ILE A 112 -21.42 3.66 8.24
C ILE A 112 -22.15 3.58 9.58
N ASP A 113 -21.62 4.25 10.60
CA ASP A 113 -22.23 4.28 11.94
C ASP A 113 -23.62 4.92 11.93
N HIS A 114 -23.77 6.04 11.22
CA HIS A 114 -25.06 6.69 11.02
C HIS A 114 -26.07 5.77 10.32
N ALA A 115 -25.67 5.09 9.25
CA ALA A 115 -26.54 4.13 8.53
C ALA A 115 -26.97 2.93 9.41
N LEU A 116 -26.21 2.63 10.46
CA LEU A 116 -26.51 1.60 11.45
C LEU A 116 -27.29 2.14 12.67
N ASN A 117 -27.76 3.40 12.62
CA ASN A 117 -28.42 4.10 13.73
C ASN A 117 -27.57 4.17 15.00
N LEU A 118 -26.25 4.27 14.85
CA LEU A 118 -25.32 4.47 15.96
C LEU A 118 -25.09 5.97 16.19
N GLY A 119 -25.02 6.37 17.46
CA GLY A 119 -24.71 7.73 17.85
C GLY A 119 -23.22 8.01 17.94
N LYS A 120 -22.90 9.23 18.37
CA LYS A 120 -21.52 9.70 18.52
C LYS A 120 -20.75 8.91 19.58
N GLU A 121 -21.42 8.52 20.67
CA GLU A 121 -20.76 7.77 21.75
C GLU A 121 -20.36 6.37 21.29
N GLU A 122 -21.25 5.68 20.58
CA GLU A 122 -20.97 4.37 19.99
C GLU A 122 -19.81 4.44 18.99
N HIS A 123 -19.75 5.50 18.17
CA HIS A 123 -18.63 5.75 17.26
C HIS A 123 -17.29 5.87 18.01
N LEU A 124 -17.23 6.69 19.06
CA LEU A 124 -16.02 6.90 19.86
C LEU A 124 -15.57 5.61 20.56
N ILE A 125 -16.51 4.85 21.13
CA ILE A 125 -16.23 3.55 21.74
C ILE A 125 -15.66 2.58 20.70
N LYS A 126 -16.28 2.47 19.52
CA LYS A 126 -15.80 1.60 18.44
C LYS A 126 -14.40 2.00 17.99
N ARG A 127 -14.15 3.30 17.78
CA ARG A 127 -12.84 3.84 17.40
C ARG A 127 -11.76 3.48 18.42
N ASN A 128 -12.04 3.67 19.72
CA ASN A 128 -11.09 3.35 20.79
C ASN A 128 -10.87 1.83 20.96
N LYS A 129 -11.84 0.99 20.60
CA LYS A 129 -11.71 -0.48 20.59
C LYS A 129 -11.10 -1.04 19.30
N SER A 130 -10.86 -0.20 18.30
CA SER A 130 -10.30 -0.61 17.02
C SER A 130 -8.78 -0.80 17.11
N PHE A 131 -8.25 -1.62 16.21
CA PHE A 131 -6.82 -1.81 16.05
C PHE A 131 -6.46 -1.62 14.58
N ILE A 132 -5.52 -0.70 14.32
CA ILE A 132 -5.10 -0.33 12.97
C ILE A 132 -3.69 -0.86 12.76
N ILE A 133 -3.48 -1.53 11.63
CA ILE A 133 -2.16 -1.96 11.16
C ILE A 133 -1.84 -1.12 9.92
N SER A 134 -0.84 -0.25 10.01
CA SER A 134 -0.28 0.43 8.84
C SER A 134 0.75 -0.49 8.20
N ILE A 135 0.46 -0.96 6.97
CA ILE A 135 1.34 -1.84 6.20
C ILE A 135 2.06 -1.01 5.16
N ASP A 136 3.38 -0.99 5.26
CA ASP A 136 4.25 -0.19 4.41
C ASP A 136 5.67 -0.79 4.37
N GLY A 137 6.42 -0.52 3.29
CA GLY A 137 7.71 -1.12 3.00
C GLY A 137 8.72 -0.97 4.13
N ALA A 138 9.61 -1.96 4.28
CA ALA A 138 10.73 -1.92 5.22
C ALA A 138 12.05 -2.17 4.48
N HIS A 139 13.14 -1.57 4.98
CA HIS A 139 14.43 -1.64 4.32
C HIS A 139 15.20 -2.89 4.72
N GLY A 140 15.30 -3.86 3.81
CA GLY A 140 16.25 -4.98 3.94
C GLY A 140 17.69 -4.46 4.04
N ALA A 141 18.50 -5.12 4.87
CA ALA A 141 19.90 -4.76 5.07
C ALA A 141 20.69 -4.91 3.75
N HIS A 142 21.19 -3.80 3.21
CA HIS A 142 21.94 -3.85 1.97
C HIS A 142 23.39 -4.29 2.25
N PRO A 143 23.90 -5.38 1.64
CA PRO A 143 25.22 -5.95 1.97
C PRO A 143 26.37 -4.97 1.72
N GLY A 144 26.30 -4.16 0.65
CA GLY A 144 27.28 -3.10 0.38
C GLY A 144 27.19 -1.86 1.28
N TYR A 145 26.13 -1.72 2.09
CA TYR A 145 25.87 -0.51 2.90
C TYR A 145 25.38 -0.85 4.32
N LEU A 146 25.92 -1.91 4.93
CA LEU A 146 25.51 -2.35 6.27
C LEU A 146 25.62 -1.23 7.33
N TYR A 147 26.57 -0.31 7.16
CA TYR A 147 26.75 0.85 8.05
C TYR A 147 25.58 1.84 8.05
N LYS A 148 24.65 1.74 7.09
CA LYS A 148 23.40 2.53 7.09
C LYS A 148 22.26 1.87 7.90
N HIS A 149 22.45 0.65 8.36
CA HIS A 149 21.48 -0.09 9.15
C HIS A 149 21.95 -0.18 10.61
N ASP A 150 20.99 -0.21 11.53
CA ASP A 150 21.30 -0.49 12.94
C ASP A 150 21.83 -1.93 13.06
N PRO A 151 23.01 -2.16 13.67
CA PRO A 151 23.60 -3.49 13.77
C PRO A 151 22.73 -4.48 14.56
N ASN A 152 21.85 -4.01 15.44
CA ASN A 152 20.97 -4.86 16.25
C ASN A 152 19.62 -5.16 15.58
N TYR A 153 19.26 -4.43 14.51
CA TYR A 153 17.94 -4.50 13.88
C TYR A 153 18.04 -4.65 12.35
N GLN A 154 18.99 -5.48 11.90
CA GLN A 154 19.16 -5.77 10.48
C GLN A 154 18.04 -6.68 9.96
N ILE A 155 17.36 -6.24 8.90
CA ILE A 155 16.25 -6.98 8.28
C ILE A 155 16.80 -7.84 7.16
N SER A 156 16.56 -9.15 7.23
CA SER A 156 16.90 -10.09 6.17
C SER A 156 15.70 -10.36 5.26
N LEU A 157 15.93 -10.42 3.95
CA LEU A 157 14.88 -10.77 2.99
C LEU A 157 14.40 -12.20 3.20
N GLY A 158 13.12 -12.45 2.96
CA GLY A 158 12.51 -13.78 3.08
C GLY A 158 12.36 -14.30 4.52
N LYS A 159 12.59 -13.48 5.55
CA LYS A 159 12.50 -13.86 6.97
C LYS A 159 11.22 -13.38 7.68
N GLY A 160 10.15 -13.14 6.92
CA GLY A 160 8.84 -12.78 7.47
C GLY A 160 8.58 -11.28 7.56
N VAL A 161 7.58 -10.91 8.36
CA VAL A 161 7.08 -9.53 8.49
C VAL A 161 7.96 -8.72 9.43
N THR A 162 8.22 -7.46 9.08
CA THR A 162 8.99 -6.52 9.90
C THR A 162 8.07 -5.59 10.68
N ILE A 163 8.33 -5.42 11.99
CA ILE A 163 7.68 -4.40 12.81
C ILE A 163 8.59 -3.16 12.86
N LYS A 164 8.12 -2.05 12.29
CA LYS A 164 8.83 -0.76 12.34
C LYS A 164 8.50 -0.03 13.65
N SER A 165 9.51 0.37 14.42
CA SER A 165 9.35 1.17 15.65
C SER A 165 10.37 2.30 15.71
N ASN A 166 9.96 3.45 16.23
CA ASN A 166 10.85 4.61 16.36
C ASN A 166 10.42 5.46 17.56
N ALA A 167 11.36 5.78 18.46
CA ALA A 167 11.08 6.54 19.68
C ALA A 167 10.60 7.98 19.40
N ASN A 168 11.02 8.58 18.28
CA ASN A 168 10.58 9.91 17.85
C ASN A 168 9.21 9.87 17.14
N SER A 169 8.45 8.79 17.31
CA SER A 169 7.10 8.61 16.76
C SER A 169 7.01 8.78 15.24
N LYS A 170 8.08 8.44 14.51
CA LYS A 170 8.04 8.31 13.05
C LYS A 170 7.18 7.11 12.61
N TYR A 171 6.96 6.16 13.51
CA TYR A 171 5.99 5.08 13.36
C TYR A 171 5.05 5.08 14.57
N ALA A 172 3.76 4.79 14.36
CA ALA A 172 2.75 4.76 15.41
C ALA A 172 2.82 3.52 16.33
N THR A 173 3.81 2.65 16.11
CA THR A 173 3.99 1.41 16.87
C THR A 173 4.31 1.70 18.33
N THR A 174 3.44 1.20 19.22
CA THR A 174 3.65 1.22 20.69
C THR A 174 4.09 -0.15 21.19
N ALA A 175 4.53 -0.25 22.45
CA ALA A 175 4.82 -1.53 23.10
C ALA A 175 3.62 -2.49 23.05
N ASN A 176 2.41 -1.98 23.32
CA ASN A 176 1.17 -2.77 23.24
C ASN A 176 0.88 -3.23 21.80
N GLY A 177 1.08 -2.37 20.80
CA GLY A 177 0.93 -2.73 19.39
C GLY A 177 1.92 -3.82 18.97
N CYS A 178 3.19 -3.66 19.34
CA CYS A 178 4.26 -4.62 19.09
C CYS A 178 3.96 -5.98 19.74
N ALA A 179 3.55 -6.01 21.01
CA ALA A 179 3.20 -7.24 21.71
C ALA A 179 2.02 -7.98 21.03
N LYS A 180 0.97 -7.25 20.63
CA LYS A 180 -0.16 -7.84 19.88
C LYS A 180 0.29 -8.46 18.56
N LEU A 181 1.11 -7.75 17.78
CA LEU A 181 1.63 -8.24 16.50
C LEU A 181 2.52 -9.47 16.68
N LYS A 182 3.45 -9.45 17.65
CA LYS A 182 4.30 -10.61 17.98
C LYS A 182 3.48 -11.82 18.41
N ALA A 183 2.50 -11.63 19.31
CA ALA A 183 1.62 -12.71 19.75
C ALA A 183 0.81 -13.31 18.59
N LEU A 184 0.34 -12.48 17.66
CA LEU A 184 -0.33 -12.94 16.44
C LEU A 184 0.62 -13.72 15.52
N ALA A 185 1.84 -13.24 15.30
CA ALA A 185 2.82 -13.94 14.48
C ALA A 185 3.18 -15.31 15.07
N MET A 186 3.51 -15.36 16.37
CA MET A 186 3.81 -16.60 17.09
C MET A 186 2.66 -17.60 17.03
N LYS A 187 1.41 -17.14 17.23
CA LYS A 187 0.22 -18.00 17.16
C LYS A 187 0.02 -18.62 15.77
N ASN A 188 0.45 -17.95 14.71
CA ASN A 188 0.23 -18.38 13.33
C ASN A 188 1.51 -18.92 12.66
N ASN A 189 2.60 -19.12 13.40
CA ASN A 189 3.90 -19.56 12.88
C ASN A 189 4.40 -18.71 11.70
N ILE A 190 4.29 -17.38 11.85
CA ILE A 190 4.83 -16.38 10.92
C ILE A 190 6.17 -15.85 11.44
#